data_AF-A0A6J5YFS8-F1
#
_entry.id   AF-A0A6J5YFS8-F1
#
_cell.length_a   1.000
_cell.length_b   1.000
_cell.length_c   1.000
_cell.angle_alpha   90.00
_cell.angle_beta   90.00
_cell.angle_gamma   90.00
#
_symmetry.space_group_name_H-M   'P 1'
#
loop_
_entity.id
_entity.type
_entity.pdbx_description
1 polymer ?
#
loop_
_entity_poly.entity_id
_entity_poly.type
_entity_poly.pdbx_seq_one_letter_code
_entity_poly.pdbx_strand_id
1 'polypeptide(L)'
;MAATKTRNQSTTGLEWLRARMDKLGYGSLEEVAREIGINRGNLYRYFSLETRPSVALLPDLCAALKSSPAEILKALEILGPNDRL
;
A
#
# COMPACT_ATOMS: atom_id res chain seq x y z
N MET A 1 9.17 9.95 -36.69
CA MET A 1 9.60 9.49 -35.35
C MET A 1 9.19 10.55 -34.34
N ALA A 2 8.14 10.30 -33.56
CA ALA A 2 7.73 11.19 -32.48
C ALA A 2 7.79 10.36 -31.19
N ALA A 3 8.71 10.73 -30.30
CA ALA A 3 8.89 10.08 -29.01
C ALA A 3 7.62 10.21 -28.18
N THR A 4 6.92 9.10 -27.96
CA THR A 4 5.79 9.04 -27.06
C THR A 4 6.34 9.18 -25.64
N LYS A 5 6.16 10.36 -25.04
CA LYS A 5 6.44 10.59 -23.62
C LYS A 5 5.51 9.68 -22.83
N THR A 6 6.01 8.52 -22.41
CA THR A 6 5.31 7.57 -21.55
C THR A 6 4.79 8.34 -20.35
N ARG A 7 3.47 8.53 -20.24
CA ARG A 7 2.85 9.01 -19.00
C ARG A 7 3.13 7.93 -17.98
N ASN A 8 4.13 8.16 -17.13
CA ASN A 8 4.41 7.33 -15.97
C ASN A 8 3.26 7.56 -14.99
N GLN A 9 2.13 6.88 -15.18
CA GLN A 9 1.01 6.90 -14.23
C GLN A 9 1.50 6.21 -12.97
N SER A 10 1.95 6.99 -11.98
CA SER A 10 2.26 6.50 -10.65
C SER A 10 0.97 5.98 -10.03
N THR A 11 0.88 4.66 -9.85
CA THR A 11 -0.20 4.01 -9.09
C THR A 11 -0.20 4.56 -7.67
N THR A 12 -1.34 5.07 -7.22
CA THR A 12 -1.53 5.59 -5.85
C THR A 12 -1.50 4.46 -4.81
N GLY A 13 -1.31 4.79 -3.53
CA GLY A 13 -1.36 3.82 -2.44
C GLY A 13 -2.66 3.01 -2.38
N LEU A 14 -3.82 3.66 -2.58
CA LEU A 14 -5.12 2.96 -2.62
C LEU A 14 -5.26 2.03 -3.82
N GLU A 15 -4.78 2.41 -4.99
CA GLU A 15 -4.79 1.55 -6.18
C GLU A 15 -3.87 0.35 -5.98
N TRP A 16 -2.69 0.56 -5.39
CA TRP A 16 -1.78 -0.52 -5.03
C TRP A 16 -2.45 -1.49 -4.04
N LEU A 17 -3.11 -0.96 -2.99
CA LEU A 17 -3.80 -1.78 -1.99
C LEU A 17 -4.90 -2.63 -2.62
N ARG A 18 -5.74 -2.04 -3.48
CA ARG A 18 -6.81 -2.76 -4.19
C ARG A 18 -6.26 -3.85 -5.09
N ALA A 19 -5.27 -3.53 -5.91
CA ALA A 19 -4.63 -4.52 -6.77
C ALA A 19 -3.96 -5.65 -5.98
N ARG A 20 -3.42 -5.33 -4.79
CA ARG A 20 -2.85 -6.33 -3.89
C ARG A 20 -3.94 -7.21 -3.26
N MET A 21 -5.06 -6.62 -2.86
CA MET A 21 -6.22 -7.35 -2.35
C MET A 21 -6.77 -8.34 -3.37
N ASP A 22 -6.94 -7.90 -4.62
CA ASP A 22 -7.42 -8.75 -5.71
C ASP A 22 -6.50 -9.96 -5.92
N LYS A 23 -5.17 -9.75 -5.89
CA LYS A 23 -4.16 -10.83 -6.00
C LYS A 23 -4.20 -11.83 -4.85
N LEU A 24 -4.59 -11.38 -3.65
CA LEU A 24 -4.65 -12.20 -2.45
C LEU A 24 -6.03 -12.81 -2.20
N GLY A 25 -7.04 -12.42 -3.00
CA GLY A 25 -8.41 -12.91 -2.88
C GLY A 25 -9.22 -12.24 -1.77
N TYR A 26 -8.81 -11.06 -1.29
CA TYR A 26 -9.59 -10.32 -0.29
C TYR A 26 -10.81 -9.68 -0.93
N GLY A 27 -11.99 -9.86 -0.32
CA GLY A 27 -13.25 -9.31 -0.82
C GLY A 27 -13.53 -7.89 -0.36
N SER A 28 -12.83 -7.39 0.67
CA SER A 28 -13.06 -6.03 1.20
C SER A 28 -11.90 -5.50 2.03
N LEU A 29 -11.87 -4.17 2.22
CA LEU A 29 -10.93 -3.53 3.15
C LEU A 29 -11.15 -3.96 4.60
N GLU A 30 -12.39 -4.29 4.96
CA GLU A 30 -12.74 -4.74 6.32
C GLU A 30 -12.07 -6.07 6.64
N GLU A 31 -12.00 -6.98 5.66
CA GLU A 31 -11.35 -8.27 5.79
C GLU A 31 -9.85 -8.14 6.06
N VAL A 32 -9.16 -7.31 5.27
CA VAL A 32 -7.72 -7.01 5.46
C VAL A 32 -7.47 -6.33 6.79
N ALA A 33 -8.29 -5.33 7.15
CA ALA A 33 -8.13 -4.59 8.40
C ALA A 33 -8.30 -5.51 9.62
N ARG A 34 -9.26 -6.44 9.56
CA ARG A 34 -9.46 -7.46 10.59
C ARG A 34 -8.26 -8.39 10.72
N GLU A 35 -7.63 -8.81 9.63
CA GLU A 35 -6.43 -9.65 9.66
C GLU A 35 -5.24 -8.92 10.30
N ILE A 36 -5.09 -7.62 10.04
CA ILE A 36 -4.05 -6.78 10.66
C ILE A 36 -4.39 -6.40 12.11
N GLY A 37 -5.65 -6.54 12.54
CA GLY A 37 -6.11 -6.12 13.87
C GLY A 37 -6.33 -4.61 14.01
N ILE A 38 -6.70 -3.92 12.93
CA ILE A 38 -7.01 -2.48 12.92
C ILE A 38 -8.43 -2.20 12.41
N ASN A 39 -8.92 -0.97 12.61
CA ASN A 39 -10.17 -0.53 12.00
C ASN A 39 -10.01 -0.27 10.48
N ARG A 40 -11.00 -0.64 9.67
CA ARG A 40 -11.03 -0.38 8.21
C ARG A 40 -10.73 1.07 7.83
N GLY A 41 -11.24 2.04 8.59
CA GLY A 41 -10.99 3.46 8.37
C GLY A 41 -9.51 3.83 8.54
N ASN A 42 -8.79 3.19 9.47
CA ASN A 42 -7.34 3.36 9.60
C ASN A 42 -6.63 2.85 8.34
N LEU A 43 -6.95 1.62 7.91
CA LEU A 43 -6.35 1.04 6.71
C LEU A 43 -6.55 1.95 5.49
N TYR A 44 -7.78 2.45 5.28
CA TYR A 44 -8.06 3.39 4.21
C TYR A 44 -7.20 4.65 4.32
N ARG A 45 -7.19 5.30 5.50
CA ARG A 45 -6.44 6.55 5.75
C ARG A 45 -4.94 6.40 5.56
N TYR A 46 -4.38 5.22 5.81
CA TYR A 46 -2.96 4.96 5.59
C TYR A 46 -2.62 4.97 4.10
N PHE A 47 -3.42 4.28 3.28
CA PHE A 47 -3.16 4.17 1.84
C PHE A 47 -3.75 5.33 1.03
N SER A 48 -4.63 6.15 1.61
CA SER A 48 -5.05 7.47 1.07
C SER A 48 -4.14 8.62 1.51
N LEU A 49 -3.10 8.32 2.31
CA LEU A 49 -2.11 9.26 2.84
C LEU A 49 -2.67 10.33 3.80
N GLU A 50 -3.90 10.15 4.27
CA GLU A 50 -4.53 11.02 5.29
C GLU A 50 -3.90 10.85 6.67
N THR A 51 -3.30 9.69 6.96
CA THR A 51 -2.65 9.42 8.24
C THR A 51 -1.44 8.51 8.03
N ARG A 52 -0.35 8.72 8.79
CA ARG A 52 0.78 7.79 8.78
C ARG A 52 0.57 6.66 9.80
N PRO A 53 0.76 5.38 9.43
CA PRO A 53 0.74 4.29 10.39
C PRO A 53 1.97 4.36 11.31
N SER A 54 1.86 3.79 12.51
CA SER A 54 3.01 3.56 13.39
C SER A 54 3.99 2.57 12.74
N VAL A 55 5.30 2.74 12.96
CA VAL A 55 6.32 1.78 12.50
C VAL A 55 6.10 0.38 13.07
N ALA A 56 5.50 0.28 14.27
CA ALA A 56 5.17 -0.99 14.90
C ALA A 56 4.12 -1.80 14.12
N LEU A 57 3.34 -1.16 13.24
CA LEU A 57 2.33 -1.82 12.41
C LEU A 57 2.92 -2.41 11.11
N LEU A 58 4.16 -2.03 10.75
CA LEU A 58 4.78 -2.45 9.50
C LEU A 58 4.89 -3.99 9.37
N PRO A 59 5.27 -4.76 10.41
CA PRO A 59 5.29 -6.22 10.32
C PRO A 59 3.92 -6.82 9.98
N ASP A 60 2.86 -6.33 10.61
CA ASP A 60 1.50 -6.85 10.39
C ASP A 60 0.99 -6.51 9.00
N LEU A 61 1.29 -5.30 8.51
CA LEU A 61 1.02 -4.91 7.12
C LEU A 61 1.75 -5.82 6.13
N CYS A 62 3.03 -6.12 6.38
CA CYS A 62 3.81 -7.01 5.54
C CYS A 62 3.24 -8.43 5.52
N ALA A 63 2.83 -8.93 6.69
CA ALA A 63 2.27 -10.27 6.84
C ALA A 63 0.93 -10.42 6.10
N ALA A 64 -0.06 -9.58 6.42
CA ALA A 64 -1.39 -9.65 5.82
C ALA A 64 -1.35 -9.40 4.31
N LEU A 65 -0.58 -8.41 3.87
CA LEU A 65 -0.47 -8.09 2.44
C LEU A 65 0.61 -8.92 1.73
N LYS A 66 1.24 -9.89 2.40
CA LYS A 66 2.31 -10.77 1.88
C LYS A 66 3.38 -10.02 1.07
N SER A 67 3.74 -8.81 1.50
CA SER A 67 4.60 -7.88 0.75
C SER A 67 5.83 -7.53 1.57
N SER A 68 6.92 -7.19 0.90
CA SER A 68 8.13 -6.75 1.58
C SER A 68 7.93 -5.38 2.25
N PRO A 69 8.72 -5.04 3.30
CA PRO A 69 8.70 -3.70 3.89
C PRO A 69 8.90 -2.60 2.85
N ALA A 70 9.78 -2.83 1.87
CA ALA A 70 10.04 -1.91 0.78
C ALA A 70 8.78 -1.60 -0.04
N GLU A 71 8.01 -2.61 -0.41
CA GLU A 71 6.77 -2.44 -1.18
C GLU A 71 5.70 -1.71 -0.38
N ILE A 72 5.54 -2.04 0.91
CA ILE A 72 4.60 -1.36 1.79
C ILE A 72 4.97 0.12 1.93
N LEU A 73 6.24 0.43 2.21
CA LEU A 73 6.70 1.81 2.39
C LEU A 73 6.59 2.63 1.09
N LYS A 74 6.76 2.01 -0.08
CA LYS A 74 6.48 2.66 -1.38
C LYS A 74 4.99 2.94 -1.56
N ALA A 75 4.13 1.97 -1.24
CA ALA A 75 2.68 2.15 -1.34
C ALA A 75 2.13 3.20 -0.38
N LEU A 76 2.80 3.41 0.76
CA LEU A 76 2.51 4.48 1.72
C LEU A 76 3.20 5.81 1.40
N GLU A 77 3.91 5.91 0.26
CA GLU A 77 4.72 7.07 -0.15
C GLU A 77 5.70 7.56 0.92
N ILE A 78 6.19 6.63 1.75
CA ILE A 78 7.26 6.88 2.73
C ILE A 78 8.62 6.68 2.06
N LEU A 79 8.72 5.69 1.17
CA LEU A 79 9.94 5.38 0.41
C LEU A 79 9.79 5.87 -1.04
N GLY A 80 10.59 6.85 -1.42
CA GLY A 80 10.63 7.42 -2.76
C GLY A 80 11.48 6.61 -3.75
N PRO A 81 11.42 6.92 -5.05
CA PRO A 81 12.14 6.19 -6.10
C PRO A 81 13.67 6.29 -6.00
N ASN A 82 14.20 7.25 -5.24
CA ASN A 82 15.64 7.44 -5.06
C ASN A 82 16.16 6.95 -3.70
N ASP A 83 15.28 6.45 -2.84
CA ASP A 83 15.68 6.00 -1.50
C ASP A 83 16.33 4.61 -1.59
N ARG A 84 17.44 4.45 -0.87
CA ARG A 84 18.18 3.18 -0.74
C ARG A 84 17.83 2.53 0.59
N LEU A 85 17.42 1.27 0.56
CA LEU A 85 17.22 0.40 1.73
C LEU A 85 18.49 -0.37 2.07
#